data_AF-E4LHA8-F1
#
_entry.id   AF-E4LHA8-F1
#
_cell.length_a   1.000
_cell.length_b   1.000
_cell.length_c   1.000
_cell.angle_alpha   90.00
_cell.angle_beta   90.00
_cell.angle_gamma   90.00
#
_symmetry.space_group_name_H-M   'P 1'
#
loop_
_entity.id
_entity.type
_entity.pdbx_description
1 polymer ?
#
loop_
_entity_poly.entity_id
_entity_poly.type
_entity_poly.pdbx_seq_one_letter_code
_entity_poly.pdbx_strand_id
1 'polypeptide(L)'
;MAVEEILNTGEAHFCMPDHPGDLSFKEHPRGFIKLHTDWNDKRYWLPEKEFLTTLLQGAVEFYEATDIALRLQGKYLPELNYCKKILEKVQERFKWGYHSYLSLPNE
;
A
#
# COMPACT_ATOMS: atom_id res chain seq x y z
N MET A 1 4.66 6.37 6.95
CA MET A 1 3.43 5.79 6.38
C MET A 1 3.58 4.28 6.36
N ALA A 2 2.54 3.50 6.67
CA ALA A 2 2.62 2.03 6.72
C ALA A 2 3.21 1.40 5.44
N VAL A 3 2.90 1.94 4.26
CA VAL A 3 3.47 1.47 2.98
C VAL A 3 4.99 1.62 2.92
N GLU A 4 5.56 2.72 3.42
CA GLU A 4 7.02 2.88 3.44
C GLU A 4 7.67 1.93 4.44
N GLU A 5 7.00 1.62 5.54
CA GLU A 5 7.50 0.67 6.54
C GLU A 5 7.50 -0.76 6.00
N ILE A 6 6.44 -1.16 5.28
CA ILE A 6 6.39 -2.41 4.51
C ILE A 6 7.56 -2.45 3.53
N LEU A 7 7.79 -1.37 2.77
CA LEU A 7 8.91 -1.34 1.82
C LEU A 7 10.29 -1.51 2.45
N ASN A 8 10.48 -1.01 3.68
CA ASN A 8 11.77 -1.01 4.35
C ASN A 8 12.02 -2.29 5.18
N THR A 9 10.98 -2.88 5.75
CA THR A 9 11.11 -3.94 6.77
C THR A 9 10.33 -5.21 6.42
N GLY A 10 9.43 -5.13 5.45
CA GLY A 10 8.47 -6.16 5.11
C GLY A 10 7.32 -6.32 6.08
N GLU A 11 7.22 -5.48 7.09
CA GLU A 11 6.13 -5.51 8.07
C GLU A 11 5.65 -4.09 8.37
N ALA A 12 4.39 -3.95 8.77
CA ALA A 12 3.89 -2.69 9.31
C ALA A 12 2.66 -2.94 10.18
N HIS A 13 2.47 -2.05 11.14
CA HIS A 13 1.25 -1.96 11.93
C HIS A 13 0.60 -0.61 11.72
N PHE A 14 -0.71 -0.61 11.52
CA PHE A 14 -1.48 0.61 11.32
C PHE A 14 -2.75 0.57 12.17
N CYS A 15 -2.83 1.50 13.11
CA CYS A 15 -4.03 1.75 13.91
C CYS A 15 -4.84 2.86 13.24
N MET A 16 -6.12 2.61 12.94
CA MET A 16 -6.99 3.65 12.42
C MET A 16 -7.44 4.58 13.56
N PRO A 17 -7.28 5.91 13.44
CA PRO A 17 -7.65 6.84 14.51
C PRO A 17 -9.13 6.72 14.94
N ASP A 18 -10.00 6.42 13.98
CA ASP A 18 -11.46 6.40 14.16
C ASP A 18 -12.05 4.98 14.28
N HIS A 19 -11.20 3.94 14.27
CA HIS A 19 -11.64 2.55 14.42
C HIS A 19 -10.65 1.78 15.30
N PRO A 20 -11.08 1.11 16.39
CA PRO A 20 -10.19 0.40 17.32
C PRO A 20 -9.57 -0.88 16.72
N GLY A 21 -9.59 -1.02 15.40
CA GLY A 21 -9.10 -2.19 14.69
C GLY A 21 -7.72 -1.90 14.15
N ASP A 22 -6.75 -2.71 14.57
CA ASP A 22 -5.42 -2.68 14.00
C ASP A 22 -5.36 -3.47 12.70
N LEU A 23 -4.57 -2.95 11.77
CA LEU A 23 -4.14 -3.62 10.56
C LEU A 23 -2.68 -4.01 10.73
N SER A 24 -2.38 -5.30 10.56
CA SER A 24 -1.00 -5.76 10.47
C SER A 24 -0.69 -6.31 9.08
N PHE A 25 0.49 -5.96 8.61
CA PHE A 25 1.00 -6.32 7.30
C PHE A 25 2.29 -7.11 7.48
N LYS A 26 2.42 -8.19 6.72
CA LYS A 26 3.64 -8.98 6.65
C LYS A 26 3.86 -9.50 5.25
N GLU A 27 5.02 -9.20 4.69
CA GLU A 27 5.47 -9.73 3.41
C GLU A 27 5.46 -11.26 3.43
N HIS A 28 5.14 -11.81 2.27
CA HIS A 28 5.08 -13.24 2.05
C HIS A 28 5.77 -13.61 0.74
N PRO A 29 6.39 -14.81 0.66
CA PRO A 29 6.97 -15.28 -0.58
C PRO A 29 6.01 -15.17 -1.77
N ARG A 30 6.61 -15.04 -2.96
CA ARG A 30 5.94 -14.99 -4.26
C ARG A 30 5.16 -13.69 -4.54
N GLY A 31 5.59 -12.57 -3.96
CA GLY A 31 5.02 -11.26 -4.24
C GLY A 31 3.64 -11.04 -3.63
N PHE A 32 3.36 -11.71 -2.51
CA PHE A 32 2.14 -11.54 -1.74
C PHE A 32 2.42 -10.82 -0.44
N ILE A 33 1.41 -10.14 0.07
CA ILE A 33 1.38 -9.59 1.42
C ILE A 33 0.25 -10.21 2.20
N LYS A 34 0.56 -10.60 3.44
CA LYS A 34 -0.44 -11.00 4.42
C LYS A 34 -0.99 -9.75 5.08
N LEU A 35 -2.29 -9.56 4.97
CA LEU A 35 -3.03 -8.56 5.73
C LEU A 35 -3.83 -9.27 6.82
N HIS A 36 -3.74 -8.79 8.05
CA HIS A 36 -4.56 -9.24 9.17
C HIS A 36 -5.33 -8.06 9.77
N THR A 37 -6.61 -8.31 10.02
CA THR A 37 -7.59 -7.33 10.49
C THR A 37 -8.06 -7.73 11.88
N ASP A 38 -7.62 -7.02 12.91
CA ASP A 38 -7.80 -7.45 14.30
C ASP A 38 -9.27 -7.43 14.76
N TRP A 39 -10.08 -6.55 14.18
CA TRP A 39 -11.48 -6.36 14.60
C TRP A 39 -12.41 -7.53 14.25
N ASN A 40 -11.99 -8.44 13.36
CA ASN A 40 -12.76 -9.64 12.99
C ASN A 40 -11.88 -10.89 12.82
N ASP A 41 -10.61 -10.80 13.23
CA ASP A 41 -9.57 -11.83 13.09
C ASP A 41 -9.48 -12.47 11.70
N LYS A 42 -9.66 -11.67 10.64
CA LYS A 42 -9.54 -12.16 9.26
C LYS A 42 -8.16 -11.93 8.69
N ARG A 43 -7.75 -12.86 7.83
CA ARG A 43 -6.44 -12.86 7.16
C ARG A 43 -6.65 -12.95 5.66
N TYR A 44 -5.95 -12.09 4.94
CA TYR A 44 -6.02 -11.98 3.50
C TYR A 44 -4.63 -12.14 2.90
N TRP A 45 -4.56 -12.78 1.73
CA TRP A 45 -3.37 -12.86 0.91
C TRP A 45 -3.62 -11.99 -0.31
N LEU A 46 -2.87 -10.90 -0.43
CA LEU A 46 -3.06 -9.91 -1.48
C LEU A 46 -1.79 -9.85 -2.34
N PRO A 47 -1.90 -9.68 -3.67
CA PRO A 47 -0.76 -9.36 -4.50
C PRO A 47 -0.14 -8.04 -4.01
N GLU A 48 1.10 -8.11 -3.54
CA GLU A 48 1.75 -7.01 -2.80
C GLU A 48 1.87 -5.76 -3.67
N LYS A 49 2.33 -5.94 -4.92
CA LYS A 49 2.50 -4.84 -5.87
C LYS A 49 1.18 -4.11 -6.12
N GLU A 50 0.15 -4.84 -6.51
CA GLU A 50 -1.15 -4.28 -6.86
C GLU A 50 -1.80 -3.62 -5.64
N PHE A 51 -1.69 -4.25 -4.47
CA PHE A 51 -2.24 -3.72 -3.24
C PHE A 51 -1.56 -2.40 -2.82
N LEU A 52 -0.23 -2.37 -2.72
CA LEU A 52 0.50 -1.16 -2.32
C LEU A 52 0.33 -0.03 -3.35
N THR A 53 0.33 -0.37 -4.64
CA THR A 53 0.06 0.59 -5.73
C THR A 53 -1.33 1.20 -5.58
N THR A 54 -2.34 0.36 -5.34
CA THR A 54 -3.75 0.82 -5.19
C THR A 54 -3.90 1.76 -4.00
N LEU A 55 -3.28 1.44 -2.85
CA LEU A 55 -3.33 2.31 -1.66
C LEU A 55 -2.73 3.69 -1.93
N LEU A 56 -1.56 3.73 -2.56
CA LEU A 56 -0.87 5.00 -2.85
C LEU A 56 -1.58 5.82 -3.93
N GLN A 57 -2.08 5.16 -4.97
CA GLN A 57 -2.84 5.82 -6.04
C GLN A 57 -4.14 6.43 -5.48
N GLY A 58 -4.86 5.67 -4.65
CA GLY A 58 -6.06 6.18 -3.98
C GLY A 58 -5.76 7.36 -3.05
N ALA A 59 -4.63 7.36 -2.34
CA ALA A 59 -4.21 8.49 -1.51
C ALA A 59 -3.90 9.74 -2.37
N VAL A 60 -3.20 9.57 -3.50
CA VAL A 60 -2.94 10.67 -4.46
C VAL A 60 -4.25 11.27 -4.96
N GLU A 61 -5.17 10.43 -5.43
CA GLU A 61 -6.49 10.85 -5.93
C GLU A 61 -7.30 11.57 -4.84
N PHE A 62 -7.27 11.06 -3.60
CA PHE A 62 -7.94 11.68 -2.46
C PHE A 62 -7.42 13.09 -2.19
N TYR A 63 -6.10 13.29 -2.12
CA TYR A 63 -5.52 14.61 -1.85
C TYR A 63 -5.78 15.59 -2.98
N GLU A 64 -5.62 15.16 -4.25
CA GLU A 64 -5.90 16.01 -5.42
C GLU A 64 -7.38 16.42 -5.48
N ALA A 65 -8.30 15.47 -5.30
CA ALA A 65 -9.73 15.76 -5.29
C ALA A 65 -10.13 16.68 -4.13
N THR A 66 -9.57 16.46 -2.94
CA THR A 66 -9.85 17.27 -1.75
C THR A 66 -9.33 18.70 -1.92
N ASP A 67 -8.12 18.88 -2.43
CA ASP A 67 -7.53 20.20 -2.66
C ASP A 67 -8.37 21.02 -3.63
N ILE A 68 -8.83 20.39 -4.73
CA ILE A 68 -9.71 21.01 -5.73
C ILE A 68 -11.08 21.34 -5.13
N ALA A 69 -11.74 20.36 -4.53
CA ALA A 69 -13.12 20.50 -4.05
C ALA A 69 -13.23 21.56 -2.95
N LEU A 70 -12.24 21.64 -2.07
CA LEU A 70 -12.23 22.58 -0.94
C LEU A 70 -11.39 23.84 -1.21
N ARG A 71 -10.83 23.99 -2.42
CA ARG A 71 -9.98 25.13 -2.84
C ARG A 71 -8.85 25.39 -1.86
N LEU A 72 -8.13 24.35 -1.47
CA LEU A 72 -7.12 24.43 -0.40
C LEU A 72 -5.77 24.97 -0.87
N GLN A 73 -5.64 25.33 -2.15
CA GLN A 73 -4.46 26.02 -2.72
C GLN A 73 -3.16 25.23 -2.54
N GLY A 74 -3.22 23.90 -2.74
CA GLY A 74 -2.07 23.03 -2.57
C GLY A 74 -1.70 22.74 -1.11
N LYS A 75 -2.66 22.84 -0.17
CA LYS A 75 -2.41 22.60 1.26
C LYS A 75 -1.75 21.23 1.50
N TYR A 76 -2.13 20.23 0.72
CA TYR A 76 -1.62 18.85 0.84
C TYR A 76 -0.52 18.51 -0.18
N LEU A 77 0.13 19.51 -0.79
CA LEU A 77 1.26 19.28 -1.70
C LEU A 77 2.38 18.44 -1.07
N PRO A 78 2.77 18.62 0.22
CA PRO A 78 3.79 17.79 0.85
C PRO A 78 3.39 16.30 0.89
N GLU A 79 2.15 16.00 1.31
CA GLU A 79 1.60 14.65 1.40
C GLU A 79 1.46 14.01 0.01
N LEU A 80 0.99 14.78 -0.97
CA LEU A 80 0.87 14.36 -2.36
C LEU A 80 2.24 13.96 -2.93
N ASN A 81 3.24 14.83 -2.76
CA ASN A 81 4.59 14.58 -3.24
C ASN A 81 5.23 13.37 -2.54
N TYR A 82 4.98 13.21 -1.24
CA TYR A 82 5.44 12.06 -0.49
C TYR A 82 4.78 10.77 -1.00
N CYS A 83 3.46 10.75 -1.24
CA CYS A 83 2.78 9.59 -1.82
C CYS A 83 3.34 9.22 -3.21
N LYS A 84 3.54 10.21 -4.09
CA LYS A 84 4.14 10.01 -5.42
C LYS A 84 5.56 9.43 -5.34
N LYS A 85 6.39 9.93 -4.42
CA LYS A 85 7.74 9.40 -4.17
C LYS A 85 7.71 7.94 -3.70
N ILE A 86 6.80 7.59 -2.79
CA ILE A 86 6.68 6.18 -2.33
C ILE A 86 6.15 5.29 -3.46
N LEU A 87 5.25 5.80 -4.31
CA LEU A 87 4.74 5.07 -5.46
C LEU A 87 5.85 4.71 -6.45
N GLU A 88 6.76 5.64 -6.73
CA GLU A 88 7.95 5.37 -7.54
C GLU A 88 8.80 4.26 -6.92
N LYS A 89 9.05 4.27 -5.60
CA LYS A 89 9.77 3.19 -4.90
C LYS A 89 9.07 1.84 -5.05
N VAL A 90 7.74 1.79 -4.93
CA VAL A 90 6.97 0.55 -5.16
C VAL A 90 7.20 0.08 -6.60
N GLN A 91 7.03 0.97 -7.58
CA GLN A 91 7.21 0.62 -8.99
C GLN A 91 8.63 0.10 -9.26
N GLU A 92 9.66 0.72 -8.68
CA GLU A 92 11.06 0.28 -8.80
C GLU A 92 11.32 -1.08 -8.16
N ARG A 93 10.82 -1.30 -6.95
CA ARG A 93 10.92 -2.60 -6.26
C ARG A 93 10.35 -3.73 -7.12
N PHE A 94 9.30 -3.45 -7.89
CA PHE A 94 8.62 -4.43 -8.75
C PHE A 94 8.92 -4.27 -10.25
N LYS A 95 9.91 -3.47 -10.67
CA LYS A 95 10.33 -3.29 -12.07
C LYS A 95 10.92 -4.57 -12.69
N TRP A 96 11.26 -5.58 -11.88
CA TRP A 96 11.91 -6.84 -12.32
C TRP A 96 11.21 -8.13 -11.86
N GLY A 97 9.88 -8.22 -11.98
CA GLY A 97 9.15 -9.41 -11.51
C GLY A 97 7.90 -9.85 -12.28
N TYR A 98 7.56 -9.22 -13.40
CA TYR A 98 6.34 -9.58 -14.16
C TYR A 98 6.42 -10.90 -14.95
N HIS A 99 7.42 -11.76 -14.70
CA HIS A 99 7.63 -12.99 -15.47
C HIS A 99 7.79 -14.31 -14.68
N SER A 100 7.68 -14.35 -13.35
CA SER A 100 7.89 -15.63 -12.61
C SER A 100 6.65 -16.24 -11.96
N TYR A 101 5.51 -15.55 -11.90
CA TYR A 101 4.34 -16.02 -11.15
C TYR A 101 3.26 -16.73 -11.99
N LEU A 102 3.38 -16.73 -13.32
CA LEU A 102 2.50 -17.48 -14.23
C LEU A 102 3.05 -18.86 -14.62
N SER A 103 4.28 -19.20 -14.22
CA SER A 103 4.76 -20.58 -14.24
C SER A 103 4.27 -21.31 -13.00
N LEU A 104 2.96 -21.63 -12.99
CA LEU A 104 2.45 -22.72 -12.17
C LEU A 104 3.25 -23.99 -12.54
N PRO A 105 3.82 -24.73 -11.58
CA PRO A 105 4.09 -26.13 -11.83
C PRO A 105 2.72 -26.79 -12.02
N ASN A 106 2.56 -27.54 -13.11
CA ASN A 106 1.47 -28.50 -13.23
C ASN A 106 1.55 -29.44 -12.01
N GLU A 107 0.59 -29.34 -11.10
CA GLU A 107 0.21 -30.43 -10.19
C GLU A 107 -1.03 -31.12 -10.77
#